data_AF-A0A5B9YG22-F1
#
_entry.id   AF-A0A5B9YG22-F1
#
_cell.length_a   1.000
_cell.length_b   1.000
_cell.length_c   1.000
_cell.angle_alpha   90.00
_cell.angle_beta   90.00
_cell.angle_gamma   90.00
#
_symmetry.space_group_name_H-M   'P 1'
#
loop_
_entity.id
_entity.type
_entity.pdbx_description
1 polymer ?
#
loop_
_entity_poly.entity_id
_entity_poly.type
_entity_poly.pdbx_seq_one_letter_code
_entity_poly.pdbx_strand_id
1 'polypeptide(L)'
;MKNNQYWKERFEILQESQMTQGEEYYRELDKQYRKAMNEIESQMARWYGRIAENNEINMSQARKWLEGKELEEFKWTVEEYIQHGKQNAINGVWLKELENASARAHISRLEALKIQLQQTVESLYQSQNIGLSDALRRIYEDGYYHSAFEIQRGLNVGWTIPALDSARVTQILSKPWTADGSNFSDRIWKAKGDLVNTLHTELTQSIIMGRAPDKAIKRIAEKFNTSRTRAGRLVMTESAFFASASQRDCFNDLDVEKYEILATLDNKTSEICQELDGKVFKMSEYEPGLTAPPFHCWCRTTTIPHFDDNFGERIARDESGRQYYVSDDMTYSDWKKEYVKNNVLNSRNSGIMNNINWLRSEFPTTKKFEKHLEKHLDNYPGLTPEQYLQRAQELLSAELSDNIEGFIDKDGFLFKYDKINNDFAIGRPDGKISTLFKPEDGNEYWKGERVKYEPKN
;
A
#
# COMPACT_ATOMS: atom_id res chain seq x y z
N MET A 1 -20.62 -8.97 -21.23
CA MET A 1 -19.68 -7.95 -20.71
C MET A 1 -18.43 -8.66 -20.21
N LYS A 2 -17.26 -8.00 -20.13
CA LYS A 2 -16.11 -8.62 -19.47
C LYS A 2 -16.45 -8.87 -18.00
N ASN A 3 -16.01 -10.01 -17.50
CA ASN A 3 -16.32 -10.56 -16.19
C ASN A 3 -15.94 -9.65 -15.00
N ASN A 4 -16.56 -9.78 -13.82
CA ASN A 4 -16.23 -9.04 -12.58
C ASN A 4 -14.72 -9.08 -12.26
N GLN A 5 -14.09 -10.22 -12.54
CA GLN A 5 -12.64 -10.41 -12.44
C GLN A 5 -11.83 -9.34 -13.15
N TYR A 6 -12.23 -8.93 -14.35
CA TYR A 6 -11.52 -7.89 -15.10
C TYR A 6 -11.54 -6.57 -14.31
N TRP A 7 -12.69 -6.17 -13.78
CA TRP A 7 -12.80 -4.94 -12.99
C TRP A 7 -11.95 -5.03 -11.72
N LYS A 8 -12.00 -6.17 -11.03
CA LYS A 8 -11.20 -6.41 -9.82
C LYS A 8 -9.71 -6.28 -10.09
N GLU A 9 -9.18 -6.99 -11.08
CA GLU A 9 -7.76 -6.96 -11.42
C GLU A 9 -7.28 -5.56 -11.84
N ARG A 10 -8.04 -4.88 -12.70
CA ARG A 10 -7.61 -3.57 -13.24
C ARG A 10 -7.65 -2.47 -12.21
N PHE A 11 -8.70 -2.43 -11.38
CA PHE A 11 -8.82 -1.43 -10.34
C PHE A 11 -7.93 -1.73 -9.13
N GLU A 12 -7.58 -3.00 -8.84
CA GLU A 12 -6.54 -3.32 -7.87
C GLU A 12 -5.17 -2.79 -8.31
N ILE A 13 -4.78 -3.00 -9.57
CA ILE A 13 -3.53 -2.47 -10.13
C ILE A 13 -3.53 -0.94 -10.08
N LEU A 14 -4.65 -0.31 -10.43
CA LEU A 14 -4.78 1.16 -10.37
C LEU A 14 -4.62 1.66 -8.93
N GLN A 15 -5.30 1.02 -7.97
CA GLN A 15 -5.17 1.34 -6.55
C GLN A 15 -3.73 1.19 -6.07
N GLU A 16 -3.04 0.10 -6.42
CA GLU A 16 -1.64 -0.13 -6.05
C GLU A 16 -0.73 0.97 -6.62
N SER A 17 -0.96 1.39 -7.87
CA SER A 17 -0.23 2.50 -8.50
C SER A 17 -0.46 3.83 -7.76
N GLN A 18 -1.71 4.18 -7.46
CA GLN A 18 -2.05 5.42 -6.74
C GLN A 18 -1.49 5.42 -5.31
N MET A 19 -1.53 4.28 -4.62
CA MET A 19 -0.94 4.14 -3.28
C MET A 19 0.58 4.28 -3.34
N THR A 20 1.23 3.74 -4.37
CA THR A 20 2.67 3.89 -4.58
C THR A 20 3.07 5.36 -4.73
N GLN A 21 2.29 6.17 -5.46
CA GLN A 21 2.56 7.62 -5.57
C GLN A 21 2.48 8.32 -4.21
N GLY A 22 1.48 7.98 -3.39
CA GLY A 22 1.37 8.47 -2.01
C GLY A 22 2.56 8.05 -1.14
N GLU A 23 2.99 6.80 -1.24
CA GLU A 23 4.15 6.27 -0.52
C GLU A 23 5.47 6.92 -0.94
N GLU A 24 5.66 7.18 -2.23
CA GLU A 24 6.83 7.88 -2.76
C GLU A 24 6.94 9.28 -2.17
N TYR A 25 5.84 10.03 -2.18
CA TYR A 25 5.82 11.35 -1.56
C TYR A 25 6.02 11.26 -0.04
N TYR A 26 5.43 10.27 0.64
CA TYR A 26 5.67 10.04 2.06
C TYR A 26 7.16 9.79 2.37
N ARG A 27 7.86 8.99 1.56
CA ARG A 27 9.30 8.75 1.73
C ARG A 27 10.12 10.03 1.53
N GLU A 28 9.73 10.87 0.58
CA GLU A 28 10.38 12.17 0.38
C GLU A 28 10.12 13.12 1.56
N LEU A 29 8.88 13.18 2.03
CA LEU A 29 8.51 13.97 3.20
C LEU A 29 9.27 13.53 4.46
N ASP A 30 9.45 12.21 4.68
CA ASP A 30 10.24 11.69 5.80
C ASP A 30 11.69 12.23 5.76
N LYS A 31 12.32 12.29 4.58
CA LYS A 31 13.65 12.89 4.41
C LYS A 31 13.65 14.39 4.72
N GLN A 32 12.64 15.13 4.26
CA GLN A 32 12.52 16.56 4.53
C GLN A 32 12.41 16.83 6.04
N TYR A 33 11.59 16.06 6.76
CA TYR A 33 11.50 16.15 8.21
C TYR A 33 12.84 15.80 8.88
N ARG A 34 13.54 14.74 8.48
CA ARG A 34 14.86 14.40 9.06
C ARG A 34 15.87 15.52 8.84
N LYS A 35 15.91 16.10 7.63
CA LYS A 35 16.80 17.22 7.30
C LYS A 35 16.49 18.45 8.18
N ALA A 36 15.21 18.81 8.31
CA ALA A 36 14.78 19.91 9.14
C ALA A 36 15.09 19.69 10.63
N MET A 37 14.90 18.46 11.12
CA MET A 37 15.25 18.09 12.49
C MET A 37 16.75 18.23 12.75
N ASN A 38 17.59 17.68 11.87
CA ASN A 38 19.05 17.78 11.98
C ASN A 38 19.52 19.25 11.97
N GLU A 39 18.89 20.10 11.15
CA GLU A 39 19.21 21.52 11.10
C GLU A 39 18.83 22.23 12.42
N ILE A 40 17.65 21.95 12.97
CA ILE A 40 17.21 22.45 14.28
C ILE A 40 18.18 22.02 15.40
N GLU A 41 18.55 20.75 15.44
CA GLU A 41 19.50 20.22 16.42
C GLU A 41 20.87 20.92 16.28
N SER A 42 21.35 21.13 15.05
CA SER A 42 22.60 21.83 14.78
C SER A 42 22.55 23.30 15.20
N GLN A 43 21.45 24.00 14.91
CA GLN A 43 21.24 25.39 15.34
C GLN A 43 21.25 25.51 16.87
N MET A 44 20.54 24.61 17.56
CA MET A 44 20.54 24.55 19.02
C MET A 44 21.93 24.23 19.59
N ALA A 45 22.62 23.21 19.06
CA ALA A 45 23.95 22.82 19.52
C ALA A 45 24.97 23.95 19.32
N ARG A 46 24.96 24.64 18.18
CA ARG A 46 25.81 25.82 17.92
C ARG A 46 25.49 26.98 18.85
N TRP A 47 24.23 27.15 19.23
CA TRP A 47 23.82 28.20 20.16
C TRP A 47 24.31 27.89 21.59
N TYR A 48 24.09 26.66 22.07
CA TYR A 48 24.56 26.23 23.39
C TYR A 48 26.09 26.12 23.50
N GLY A 49 26.77 25.64 22.45
CA GLY A 49 28.24 25.58 22.41
C GLY A 49 28.88 26.96 22.53
N ARG A 50 28.33 27.96 21.84
CA ARG A 50 28.78 29.36 21.95
C ARG A 50 28.52 29.96 23.34
N ILE A 51 27.45 29.55 24.03
CA ILE A 51 27.21 29.96 25.41
C ILE A 51 28.30 29.41 26.34
N ALA A 52 28.77 28.18 26.10
CA ALA A 52 29.80 27.51 26.90
C ALA A 52 31.23 27.99 26.59
N GLU A 53 31.55 28.34 25.34
CA GLU A 53 32.87 28.86 24.96
C GLU A 53 33.08 30.31 25.39
N ASN A 54 32.05 31.17 25.29
CA ASN A 54 32.16 32.58 25.66
C ASN A 54 32.12 32.83 27.17
N ASN A 55 31.74 31.83 27.97
CA ASN A 55 31.67 31.93 29.42
C ASN A 55 32.19 30.62 30.02
N GLU A 56 33.35 30.61 30.68
CA GLU A 56 33.85 29.49 31.50
C GLU A 56 32.95 29.19 32.72
N ILE A 57 31.62 29.11 32.57
CA ILE A 57 30.70 29.26 33.70
C ILE A 57 29.45 28.35 33.70
N ASN A 58 29.28 27.75 34.88
CA ASN A 58 28.10 27.16 35.51
C ASN A 58 26.72 27.74 35.09
N MET A 59 25.76 26.83 34.83
CA MET A 59 24.36 27.03 34.44
C MET A 59 23.57 28.12 35.19
N SER A 60 23.97 28.49 36.42
CA SER A 60 23.31 29.58 37.17
C SER A 60 23.54 30.98 36.59
N GLN A 61 24.63 31.21 35.84
CA GLN A 61 24.92 32.51 35.23
C GLN A 61 24.29 32.70 33.84
N ALA A 62 24.02 31.62 33.11
CA ALA A 62 23.35 31.66 31.81
C ALA A 62 21.95 32.34 31.86
N ARG A 63 21.25 32.29 33.02
CA ARG A 63 19.96 32.97 33.22
C ARG A 63 20.05 34.50 33.28
N LYS A 64 21.15 35.08 33.76
CA LYS A 64 21.33 36.55 33.82
C LYS A 64 21.66 37.15 32.44
N TRP A 65 22.03 36.32 31.47
CA TRP A 65 22.57 36.75 30.18
C TRP A 65 21.52 36.81 29.05
N LEU A 66 20.27 36.45 29.36
CA LEU A 66 19.13 36.62 28.46
C LEU A 66 18.74 38.09 28.27
N GLU A 67 19.29 38.99 29.10
CA GLU A 67 19.08 40.43 29.09
C GLU A 67 20.40 41.14 28.74
N GLY A 68 20.71 41.31 27.44
CA GLY A 68 21.92 42.00 27.02
C GLY A 68 21.86 42.51 25.58
N LYS A 69 22.22 43.79 25.39
CA LYS A 69 22.33 44.48 24.09
C LYS A 69 23.74 44.31 23.53
N GLU A 70 24.05 43.17 22.92
CA GLU A 70 25.24 43.06 22.04
C GLU A 70 24.91 42.15 20.86
N LEU A 71 24.85 42.75 19.67
CA LEU A 71 24.50 42.10 18.41
C LEU A 71 25.36 42.68 17.26
N GLU A 72 26.68 42.54 17.37
CA GLU A 72 27.55 42.61 16.18
C GLU A 72 27.55 41.29 15.37
N GLU A 73 26.92 40.22 15.89
CA GLU A 73 27.09 38.85 15.36
C GLU A 73 25.81 38.23 14.77
N PHE A 74 24.88 39.04 14.26
CA PHE A 74 23.91 38.55 13.28
C PHE A 74 24.66 38.42 11.94
N LYS A 75 25.29 37.26 11.69
CA LYS A 75 26.12 37.03 10.48
C LYS A 75 25.35 37.14 9.16
N TRP A 76 24.04 37.23 9.20
CA TRP A 76 23.21 37.58 8.05
C TRP A 76 22.61 38.95 8.28
N THR A 77 22.73 39.80 7.25
CA THR A 77 22.05 41.10 7.23
C THR A 77 20.54 40.88 7.24
N VAL A 78 19.80 41.85 7.78
CA VAL A 78 18.34 41.89 7.70
C VAL A 78 17.86 41.68 6.25
N GLU A 79 18.61 42.22 5.29
CA GLU A 79 18.41 42.04 3.85
C GLU A 79 18.51 40.57 3.41
N GLU A 80 19.48 39.78 3.89
CA GLU A 80 19.62 38.35 3.53
C GLU A 80 18.44 37.51 4.04
N TYR A 81 17.90 37.83 5.23
CA TYR A 81 16.69 37.17 5.74
C TYR A 81 15.45 37.53 4.94
N ILE A 82 15.29 38.81 4.59
CA ILE A 82 14.20 39.28 3.73
C ILE A 82 14.32 38.68 2.33
N GLN A 83 15.53 38.49 1.82
CA GLN A 83 15.81 37.94 0.49
C GLN A 83 15.53 36.43 0.43
N HIS A 84 15.97 35.66 1.43
CA HIS A 84 15.63 34.23 1.56
C HIS A 84 14.15 33.99 1.87
N GLY A 85 13.53 34.91 2.60
CA GLY A 85 12.08 34.96 2.70
C GLY A 85 11.46 35.13 1.31
N LYS A 86 11.77 36.23 0.63
CA LYS A 86 11.15 36.61 -0.66
C LYS A 86 11.33 35.56 -1.76
N GLN A 87 12.43 34.81 -1.76
CA GLN A 87 12.69 33.73 -2.73
C GLN A 87 11.79 32.48 -2.54
N ASN A 88 11.14 32.31 -1.38
CA ASN A 88 10.39 31.10 -1.01
C ASN A 88 8.85 31.26 -0.90
N ALA A 89 8.27 32.31 -1.51
CA ALA A 89 6.83 32.58 -1.58
C ALA A 89 6.13 32.46 -0.21
N ILE A 90 6.39 33.44 0.65
CA ILE A 90 6.02 33.44 2.07
C ILE A 90 4.56 33.79 2.26
N ASN A 91 3.92 33.10 3.20
CA ASN A 91 2.83 33.64 3.98
C ASN A 91 3.15 35.10 4.41
N GLY A 92 2.42 36.08 3.86
CA GLY A 92 2.70 37.50 4.07
C GLY A 92 2.67 37.95 5.54
N VAL A 93 2.09 37.14 6.43
CA VAL A 93 2.12 37.36 7.88
C VAL A 93 3.54 37.14 8.43
N TRP A 94 4.18 36.03 8.10
CA TRP A 94 5.54 35.74 8.58
C TRP A 94 6.58 36.71 7.99
N LEU A 95 6.41 37.12 6.73
CA LEU A 95 7.29 38.14 6.13
C LEU A 95 7.24 39.44 6.94
N LYS A 96 6.03 39.89 7.31
CA LYS A 96 5.86 41.08 8.15
C LYS A 96 6.41 40.89 9.56
N GLU A 97 6.30 39.69 10.14
CA GLU A 97 6.90 39.38 11.43
C GLU A 97 8.44 39.45 11.36
N LEU A 98 9.04 38.95 10.28
CA LEU A 98 10.48 39.08 10.02
C LEU A 98 10.90 40.54 9.80
N GLU A 99 10.17 41.31 9.01
CA GLU A 99 10.40 42.75 8.80
C GLU A 99 10.27 43.57 10.10
N ASN A 100 9.29 43.23 10.95
CA ASN A 100 9.10 43.87 12.24
C ASN A 100 10.18 43.47 13.25
N ALA A 101 10.58 42.20 13.26
CA ALA A 101 11.68 41.73 14.08
C ALA A 101 12.97 42.44 13.67
N SER A 102 13.25 42.51 12.37
CA SER A 102 14.45 43.15 11.85
C SER A 102 14.52 44.66 12.08
N ALA A 103 13.37 45.34 12.09
CA ALA A 103 13.27 46.76 12.45
C ALA A 103 13.53 47.04 13.94
N ARG A 104 13.50 46.03 14.82
CA ARG A 104 13.78 46.21 16.26
C ARG A 104 15.29 46.21 16.49
N ALA A 105 15.81 47.32 17.00
CA ALA A 105 17.22 47.48 17.34
C ALA A 105 17.74 46.50 18.44
N HIS A 106 16.86 45.80 19.16
CA HIS A 106 17.21 44.91 20.26
C HIS A 106 16.36 43.63 20.25
N ILE A 107 16.91 42.55 19.69
CA ILE A 107 16.38 41.18 19.82
C ILE A 107 17.30 40.41 20.77
N SER A 108 16.75 39.66 21.73
CA SER A 108 17.54 38.80 22.61
C SER A 108 18.12 37.58 21.87
N ARG A 109 19.21 36.98 22.38
CA ARG A 109 19.80 35.76 21.79
C ARG A 109 18.83 34.59 21.71
N LEU A 110 17.88 34.52 22.65
CA LEU A 110 16.82 33.52 22.66
C LEU A 110 15.79 33.77 21.55
N GLU A 111 15.38 35.01 21.37
CA GLU A 111 14.44 35.39 20.30
C GLU A 111 15.06 35.18 18.91
N ALA A 112 16.35 35.49 18.75
CA ALA A 112 17.11 35.17 17.54
C ALA A 112 17.08 33.66 17.21
N LEU A 113 17.36 32.80 18.20
CA LEU A 113 17.28 31.36 18.02
C LEU A 113 15.86 30.91 17.67
N LYS A 114 14.83 31.43 18.35
CA LYS A 114 13.42 31.11 18.05
C LYS A 114 13.07 31.40 16.59
N ILE A 115 13.46 32.58 16.08
CA ILE A 115 13.24 32.97 14.68
C ILE A 115 13.94 32.00 13.71
N GLN A 116 15.19 31.61 14.00
CA GLN A 116 15.94 30.65 13.16
C GLN A 116 15.26 29.28 13.11
N LEU A 117 14.87 28.74 14.28
CA LEU A 117 14.16 27.46 14.36
C LEU A 117 12.82 27.52 13.64
N GLN A 118 12.06 28.61 13.82
CA GLN A 118 10.79 28.82 13.15
C GLN A 118 10.97 28.86 11.62
N GLN A 119 12.00 29.54 11.12
CA GLN A 119 12.28 29.58 9.68
C GLN A 119 12.51 28.19 9.08
N THR A 120 13.21 27.30 9.78
CA THR A 120 13.38 25.91 9.36
C THR A 120 12.03 25.17 9.29
N VAL A 121 11.13 25.42 10.24
CA VAL A 121 9.77 24.86 10.24
C VAL A 121 8.91 25.43 9.12
N GLU A 122 8.94 26.75 8.89
CA GLU A 122 8.20 27.40 7.80
C GLU A 122 8.59 26.81 6.44
N SER A 123 9.90 26.66 6.18
CA SER A 123 10.40 26.05 4.95
C SER A 123 9.94 24.60 4.77
N LEU A 124 9.97 23.80 5.84
CA LEU A 124 9.48 22.42 5.82
C LEU A 124 7.99 22.34 5.45
N TYR A 125 7.15 23.12 6.13
CA TYR A 125 5.70 23.05 5.93
C TYR A 125 5.26 23.65 4.60
N GLN A 126 5.98 24.63 4.07
CA GLN A 126 5.79 25.12 2.71
C GLN A 126 6.07 24.03 1.67
N SER A 127 7.23 23.37 1.79
CA SER A 127 7.61 22.24 0.93
C SER A 127 6.59 21.10 1.05
N GLN A 128 6.10 20.83 2.26
CA GLN A 128 5.05 19.85 2.49
C GLN A 128 3.74 20.23 1.79
N ASN A 129 3.28 21.47 1.91
CA ASN A 129 2.04 21.92 1.30
C ASN A 129 2.07 21.83 -0.23
N ILE A 130 3.17 22.29 -0.84
CA ILE A 130 3.36 22.24 -2.29
C ILE A 130 3.46 20.78 -2.74
N GLY A 131 4.38 20.01 -2.15
CA GLY A 131 4.63 18.64 -2.57
C GLY A 131 3.41 17.73 -2.40
N LEU A 132 2.63 17.90 -1.32
CA LEU A 132 1.39 17.14 -1.14
C LEU A 132 0.35 17.57 -2.17
N SER A 133 0.18 18.88 -2.41
CA SER A 133 -0.76 19.36 -3.44
C SER A 133 -0.44 18.76 -4.81
N ASP A 134 0.83 18.73 -5.20
CA ASP A 134 1.28 18.16 -6.47
C ASP A 134 1.10 16.65 -6.53
N ALA A 135 1.30 15.94 -5.42
CA ALA A 135 1.08 14.50 -5.34
C ALA A 135 -0.42 14.16 -5.43
N LEU A 136 -1.27 14.87 -4.70
CA LEU A 136 -2.72 14.66 -4.72
C LEU A 136 -3.33 15.00 -6.08
N ARG A 137 -2.81 16.05 -6.75
CA ARG A 137 -3.20 16.40 -8.12
C ARG A 137 -2.92 15.27 -9.10
N ARG A 138 -1.71 14.70 -9.05
CA ARG A 138 -1.32 13.56 -9.89
C ARG A 138 -2.17 12.32 -9.61
N ILE A 139 -2.34 11.96 -8.34
CA ILE A 139 -3.18 10.82 -7.92
C ILE A 139 -4.60 10.97 -8.46
N TYR A 140 -5.16 12.19 -8.38
CA TYR A 140 -6.50 12.49 -8.86
C TYR A 140 -6.60 12.42 -10.39
N GLU A 141 -5.70 13.10 -11.11
CA GLU A 141 -5.68 13.13 -12.58
C GLU A 141 -5.47 11.72 -13.16
N ASP A 142 -4.44 11.01 -12.68
CA ASP A 142 -4.13 9.64 -13.11
C ASP A 142 -5.30 8.71 -12.79
N GLY A 143 -5.85 8.80 -11.58
CA GLY A 143 -6.99 8.00 -11.14
C GLY A 143 -8.21 8.16 -12.03
N TYR A 144 -8.56 9.40 -12.37
CA TYR A 144 -9.68 9.72 -13.23
C TYR A 144 -9.47 9.15 -14.65
N TYR A 145 -8.34 9.46 -15.29
CA TYR A 145 -8.10 9.04 -16.67
C TYR A 145 -7.88 7.53 -16.80
N HIS A 146 -7.17 6.90 -15.86
CA HIS A 146 -7.00 5.46 -15.87
C HIS A 146 -8.31 4.74 -15.61
N SER A 147 -9.15 5.22 -14.68
CA SER A 147 -10.50 4.64 -14.48
C SER A 147 -11.32 4.68 -15.76
N ALA A 148 -11.34 5.85 -16.43
CA ALA A 148 -12.06 6.00 -17.70
C ALA A 148 -11.51 5.07 -18.79
N PHE A 149 -10.19 4.94 -18.89
CA PHE A 149 -9.53 4.03 -19.82
C PHE A 149 -9.85 2.55 -19.53
N GLU A 150 -9.84 2.13 -18.26
CA GLU A 150 -10.20 0.76 -17.89
C GLU A 150 -11.66 0.45 -18.20
N ILE A 151 -12.56 1.42 -18.02
CA ILE A 151 -13.98 1.31 -18.37
C ILE A 151 -14.17 1.21 -19.89
N GLN A 152 -13.53 2.08 -20.68
CA GLN A 152 -13.54 1.98 -22.15
C GLN A 152 -13.08 0.60 -22.64
N ARG A 153 -11.96 0.10 -22.08
CA ARG A 153 -11.44 -1.23 -22.43
C ARG A 153 -12.29 -2.39 -21.91
N GLY A 154 -13.02 -2.19 -20.82
CA GLY A 154 -13.93 -3.18 -20.25
C GLY A 154 -15.22 -3.32 -21.05
N LEU A 155 -15.76 -2.19 -21.51
CA LEU A 155 -16.95 -2.10 -22.35
C LEU A 155 -16.65 -2.34 -23.83
N ASN A 156 -15.37 -2.28 -24.24
CA ASN A 156 -14.92 -2.34 -25.63
C ASN A 156 -15.53 -1.21 -26.50
N VAL A 157 -15.65 -0.02 -25.92
CA VAL A 157 -16.18 1.19 -26.56
C VAL A 157 -15.17 2.32 -26.35
N GLY A 158 -14.87 3.06 -27.42
CA GLY A 158 -14.00 4.24 -27.35
C GLY A 158 -14.82 5.51 -27.45
N TRP A 159 -14.61 6.44 -26.53
CA TRP A 159 -15.16 7.80 -26.59
C TRP A 159 -14.09 8.82 -26.23
N THR A 160 -14.33 10.09 -26.54
CA THR A 160 -13.43 11.18 -26.16
C THR A 160 -13.65 11.52 -24.69
N ILE A 161 -12.58 11.47 -23.89
CA ILE A 161 -12.61 11.93 -22.50
C ILE A 161 -12.20 13.40 -22.49
N PRO A 162 -13.05 14.33 -21.98
CA PRO A 162 -12.68 15.72 -21.84
C PRO A 162 -11.46 15.89 -20.94
N ALA A 163 -10.57 16.82 -21.29
CA ALA A 163 -9.45 17.16 -20.44
C ALA A 163 -9.97 17.78 -19.13
N LEU A 164 -9.45 17.31 -18.00
CA LEU A 164 -9.66 17.90 -16.69
C LEU A 164 -9.12 19.33 -16.69
N ASP A 165 -9.99 20.27 -16.39
CA ASP A 165 -9.60 21.66 -16.18
C ASP A 165 -8.77 21.79 -14.90
N SER A 166 -7.62 22.46 -15.02
CA SER A 166 -6.70 22.69 -13.91
C SER A 166 -7.38 23.39 -12.74
N ALA A 167 -8.25 24.37 -13.01
CA ALA A 167 -8.93 25.12 -11.95
C ALA A 167 -9.96 24.25 -11.23
N ARG A 168 -10.69 23.39 -11.96
CA ARG A 168 -11.57 22.37 -11.36
C ARG A 168 -10.81 21.43 -10.44
N VAL A 169 -9.64 20.91 -10.85
CA VAL A 169 -8.84 20.02 -9.98
C VAL A 169 -8.41 20.75 -8.70
N THR A 170 -7.92 22.00 -8.80
CA THR A 170 -7.58 22.81 -7.63
C THR A 170 -8.79 23.06 -6.71
N GLN A 171 -9.97 23.27 -7.29
CA GLN A 171 -11.22 23.43 -6.52
C GLN A 171 -11.59 22.13 -5.77
N ILE A 172 -11.41 20.98 -6.39
CA ILE A 172 -11.66 19.67 -5.76
C ILE A 172 -10.69 19.45 -4.60
N LEU A 173 -9.40 19.73 -4.80
CA LEU A 173 -8.38 19.58 -3.77
C LEU A 173 -8.59 20.49 -2.55
N SER A 174 -9.15 21.69 -2.77
CA SER A 174 -9.40 22.66 -1.70
C SER A 174 -10.73 22.44 -0.97
N LYS A 175 -11.65 21.63 -1.52
CA LYS A 175 -12.93 21.33 -0.91
C LYS A 175 -12.75 20.43 0.33
N PRO A 176 -13.20 20.86 1.52
CA PRO A 176 -13.17 20.00 2.70
C PRO A 176 -14.07 18.78 2.54
N TRP A 177 -13.53 17.61 2.88
CA TRP A 177 -14.26 16.34 2.85
C TRP A 177 -14.43 15.71 4.24
N THR A 178 -13.74 16.24 5.24
CA THR A 178 -13.79 15.72 6.61
C THR A 178 -14.84 16.46 7.43
N ALA A 179 -15.40 15.80 8.46
CA ALA A 179 -16.48 16.33 9.28
C ALA A 179 -16.16 17.63 10.03
N ASP A 180 -14.86 17.92 10.26
CA ASP A 180 -14.41 19.16 10.90
C ASP A 180 -14.29 20.35 9.93
N GLY A 181 -14.67 20.17 8.66
CA GLY A 181 -14.67 21.22 7.64
C GLY A 181 -13.28 21.69 7.22
N SER A 182 -12.21 20.99 7.60
CA SER A 182 -10.82 21.33 7.22
C SER A 182 -10.35 20.53 6.02
N ASN A 183 -9.59 21.15 5.12
CA ASN A 183 -8.87 20.45 4.06
C ASN A 183 -7.43 20.09 4.50
N PHE A 184 -6.67 19.41 3.63
CA PHE A 184 -5.30 19.01 3.94
C PHE A 184 -4.37 20.20 4.18
N SER A 185 -4.53 21.30 3.45
CA SER A 185 -3.71 22.51 3.58
C SER A 185 -3.94 23.17 4.94
N ASP A 186 -5.20 23.30 5.38
CA ASP A 186 -5.56 23.82 6.70
C ASP A 186 -4.89 22.98 7.81
N ARG A 187 -4.92 21.65 7.67
CA ARG A 187 -4.28 20.71 8.61
C ARG A 187 -2.76 20.89 8.66
N ILE A 188 -2.11 21.12 7.52
CA ILE A 188 -0.67 21.41 7.44
C ILE A 188 -0.35 22.71 8.18
N TRP A 189 -1.08 23.79 7.90
CA TRP A 189 -0.81 25.09 8.52
C TRP A 189 -1.10 25.13 10.02
N LYS A 190 -2.15 24.44 10.46
CA LYS A 190 -2.43 24.24 11.88
C LYS A 190 -1.30 23.46 12.56
N ALA A 191 -0.88 22.34 11.99
CA ALA A 191 0.19 21.52 12.55
C ALA A 191 1.53 22.28 12.61
N LYS A 192 1.80 23.16 11.63
CA LYS A 192 2.95 24.07 11.66
C LYS A 192 2.89 24.98 12.90
N GLY A 193 1.77 25.66 13.10
CA GLY A 193 1.58 26.55 14.24
C GLY A 193 1.79 25.82 15.58
N ASP A 194 1.25 24.62 15.70
CA ASP A 194 1.43 23.76 16.87
C ASP A 194 2.91 23.41 17.11
N LEU A 195 3.66 23.09 16.04
CA LEU A 195 5.08 22.75 16.15
C LEU A 195 5.93 23.96 16.53
N VAL A 196 5.70 25.12 15.91
CA VAL A 196 6.39 26.38 16.25
C VAL A 196 6.14 26.77 17.71
N ASN A 197 4.88 26.72 18.15
CA ASN A 197 4.51 27.02 19.53
C ASN A 197 5.17 26.05 20.52
N THR A 198 5.23 24.77 20.16
CA THR A 198 5.90 23.75 20.97
C THR A 198 7.40 24.02 21.07
N LEU A 199 8.06 24.33 19.95
CA LEU A 199 9.49 24.68 19.91
C LEU A 199 9.79 25.89 20.79
N HIS A 200 9.02 26.97 20.63
CA HIS A 200 9.18 28.19 21.43
C HIS A 200 8.98 27.92 22.92
N THR A 201 7.96 27.13 23.27
CA THR A 201 7.65 26.79 24.66
C THR A 201 8.75 25.93 25.28
N GLU A 202 9.17 24.84 24.63
CA GLU A 202 10.20 23.94 25.16
C GLU A 202 11.55 24.63 25.31
N LEU A 203 11.92 25.49 24.34
CA LEU A 203 13.15 26.28 24.43
C LEU A 203 13.10 27.25 25.61
N THR A 204 12.00 28.00 25.75
CA THR A 204 11.81 28.96 26.85
C THR A 204 11.82 28.27 28.21
N GLN A 205 11.07 27.17 28.35
CA GLN A 205 10.98 26.41 29.60
C GLN A 205 12.31 25.76 29.97
N SER A 206 13.06 25.23 29.00
CA SER A 206 14.37 24.65 29.26
C SER A 206 15.35 25.68 29.82
N ILE A 207 15.32 26.90 29.31
CA ILE A 207 16.14 28.02 29.79
C ILE A 207 15.69 28.47 31.19
N ILE A 208 14.39 28.74 31.38
CA ILE A 208 13.84 29.16 32.68
C ILE A 208 14.14 28.12 33.76
N MET A 209 14.03 26.84 33.45
CA MET A 209 14.29 25.75 34.40
C MET A 209 15.78 25.41 34.54
N GLY A 210 16.68 26.00 33.73
CA GLY A 210 18.10 25.67 33.74
C GLY A 210 18.37 24.21 33.36
N ARG A 211 17.55 23.64 32.47
CA ARG A 211 17.74 22.27 31.98
C ARG A 211 18.99 22.19 31.12
N ALA A 212 19.65 21.04 31.18
CA ALA A 212 20.80 20.76 30.35
C ALA A 212 20.43 20.81 28.84
N PRO A 213 21.31 21.35 27.97
CA PRO A 213 21.06 21.54 26.54
C PRO A 213 20.63 20.27 25.79
N ASP A 214 21.29 19.16 26.11
CA ASP A 214 21.02 17.82 25.59
C ASP A 214 19.56 17.38 25.83
N LYS A 215 19.02 17.66 27.02
CA LYS A 215 17.64 17.35 27.37
C LYS A 215 16.63 18.20 26.60
N ALA A 216 16.97 19.47 26.34
CA ALA A 216 16.12 20.36 25.54
C ALA A 216 16.07 19.92 24.08
N ILE A 217 17.23 19.60 23.49
CA ILE A 217 17.36 19.08 22.13
C ILE A 217 16.56 17.78 21.98
N LYS A 218 16.75 16.83 22.91
CA LYS A 218 16.02 15.55 22.90
C LYS A 218 14.50 15.73 22.92
N ARG A 219 13.97 16.59 23.79
CA ARG A 219 12.53 16.85 23.87
C ARG A 219 11.97 17.45 22.59
N ILE A 220 12.70 18.39 21.99
CA ILE A 220 12.33 18.98 20.71
C ILE A 220 12.31 17.92 19.60
N ALA A 221 13.33 17.06 19.55
CA ALA A 221 13.39 15.96 18.59
C ALA A 221 12.20 14.99 18.74
N GLU A 222 11.79 14.64 19.97
CA GLU A 222 10.61 13.79 20.23
C GLU A 222 9.31 14.42 19.68
N LYS A 223 9.11 15.73 19.87
CA LYS A 223 7.96 16.48 19.34
C LYS A 223 8.00 16.59 17.82
N PHE A 224 9.19 16.77 17.26
CA PHE A 224 9.41 16.81 15.83
C PHE A 224 9.08 15.44 15.18
N ASN A 225 9.54 14.35 15.78
CA ASN A 225 9.25 12.98 15.34
C ASN A 225 7.75 12.66 15.41
N THR A 226 7.05 13.15 16.44
CA THR A 226 5.58 13.05 16.52
C THR A 226 4.90 13.78 15.35
N SER A 227 5.37 14.98 15.02
CA SER A 227 4.86 15.76 13.88
C SER A 227 5.14 15.06 12.56
N ARG A 228 6.32 14.47 12.39
CA ARG A 228 6.68 13.63 11.23
C ARG A 228 5.72 12.46 11.02
N THR A 229 5.43 11.70 12.07
CA THR A 229 4.48 10.57 11.99
C THR A 229 3.06 11.04 11.64
N ARG A 230 2.61 12.17 12.20
CA ARG A 230 1.31 12.76 11.87
C ARG A 230 1.25 13.20 10.40
N ALA A 231 2.32 13.81 9.90
CA ALA A 231 2.42 14.24 8.51
C ALA A 231 2.35 13.04 7.55
N GLY A 232 3.05 11.95 7.83
CA GLY A 232 2.94 10.72 7.04
C GLY A 232 1.54 10.13 7.01
N ARG A 233 0.84 10.12 8.15
CA ARG A 233 -0.57 9.69 8.22
C ARG A 233 -1.48 10.59 7.39
N LEU A 234 -1.26 11.91 7.42
CA LEU A 234 -2.02 12.87 6.61
C LEU A 234 -1.84 12.55 5.13
N VAL A 235 -0.60 12.42 4.65
CA VAL A 235 -0.30 12.07 3.26
C VAL A 235 -1.07 10.84 2.82
N MET A 236 -0.93 9.72 3.52
CA MET A 236 -1.55 8.46 3.10
C MET A 236 -3.08 8.49 3.16
N THR A 237 -3.66 9.24 4.09
CA THR A 237 -5.12 9.36 4.22
C THR A 237 -5.69 10.22 3.10
N GLU A 238 -5.05 11.35 2.80
CA GLU A 238 -5.47 12.22 1.69
C GLU A 238 -5.24 11.53 0.34
N SER A 239 -4.12 10.82 0.15
CA SER A 239 -3.88 10.02 -1.07
C SER A 239 -4.97 8.98 -1.30
N ALA A 240 -5.40 8.26 -0.26
CA ALA A 240 -6.51 7.32 -0.36
C ALA A 240 -7.82 8.01 -0.71
N PHE A 241 -8.11 9.16 -0.07
CA PHE A 241 -9.31 9.95 -0.37
C PHE A 241 -9.35 10.42 -1.83
N PHE A 242 -8.28 11.05 -2.32
CA PHE A 242 -8.28 11.60 -3.68
C PHE A 242 -8.23 10.50 -4.74
N ALA A 243 -7.65 9.32 -4.44
CA ALA A 243 -7.77 8.15 -5.28
C ALA A 243 -9.25 7.72 -5.45
N SER A 244 -9.97 7.54 -4.34
CA SER A 244 -11.39 7.17 -4.37
C SER A 244 -12.29 8.26 -4.97
N ALA A 245 -12.00 9.53 -4.68
CA ALA A 245 -12.74 10.66 -5.25
C ALA A 245 -12.56 10.75 -6.78
N SER A 246 -11.37 10.46 -7.30
CA SER A 246 -11.13 10.45 -8.74
C SER A 246 -11.94 9.35 -9.46
N GLN A 247 -12.05 8.17 -8.84
CA GLN A 247 -12.88 7.07 -9.34
C GLN A 247 -14.36 7.44 -9.30
N ARG A 248 -14.83 8.00 -8.18
CA ARG A 248 -16.22 8.48 -8.04
C ARG A 248 -16.59 9.46 -9.14
N ASP A 249 -15.75 10.46 -9.37
CA ASP A 249 -16.04 11.51 -10.35
C ASP A 249 -16.02 10.94 -11.77
N CYS A 250 -15.11 10.00 -12.06
CA CYS A 250 -15.13 9.25 -13.30
C CYS A 250 -16.40 8.39 -13.47
N PHE A 251 -16.83 7.67 -12.43
CA PHE A 251 -18.05 6.85 -12.46
C PHE A 251 -19.29 7.68 -12.70
N ASN A 252 -19.39 8.85 -12.06
CA ASN A 252 -20.48 9.80 -12.29
C ASN A 252 -20.47 10.35 -13.71
N ASP A 253 -19.31 10.74 -14.24
CA ASP A 253 -19.19 11.28 -15.61
C ASP A 253 -19.45 10.20 -16.68
N LEU A 254 -19.44 8.91 -16.32
CA LEU A 254 -19.71 7.76 -17.18
C LEU A 254 -21.07 7.09 -16.89
N ASP A 255 -21.93 7.73 -16.09
CA ASP A 255 -23.27 7.24 -15.73
C ASP A 255 -23.27 5.81 -15.15
N VAL A 256 -22.24 5.45 -14.38
CA VAL A 256 -22.22 4.20 -13.61
C VAL A 256 -23.23 4.31 -12.47
N GLU A 257 -24.20 3.41 -12.38
CA GLU A 257 -25.27 3.52 -11.38
C GLU A 257 -24.90 2.92 -10.02
N LYS A 258 -24.11 1.84 -10.03
CA LYS A 258 -23.72 1.07 -8.84
C LYS A 258 -22.22 0.80 -8.83
N TYR A 259 -21.65 0.75 -7.64
CA TYR A 259 -20.26 0.38 -7.43
C TYR A 259 -20.17 -0.70 -6.37
N GLU A 260 -19.13 -1.53 -6.47
CA GLU A 260 -18.77 -2.56 -5.50
C GLU A 260 -17.50 -2.13 -4.77
N ILE A 261 -17.45 -2.39 -3.46
CA ILE A 261 -16.27 -2.16 -2.64
C ILE A 261 -15.28 -3.30 -2.87
N LEU A 262 -14.07 -2.96 -3.29
CA LEU A 262 -12.97 -3.91 -3.46
C LEU A 262 -11.89 -3.64 -2.41
N ALA A 263 -11.89 -4.42 -1.33
CA ALA A 263 -10.78 -4.40 -0.40
C ALA A 263 -9.60 -5.21 -0.96
N THR A 264 -8.37 -4.69 -0.82
CA THR A 264 -7.18 -5.53 -0.95
C THR A 264 -7.25 -6.61 0.13
N LEU A 265 -7.05 -7.90 -0.17
CA LEU A 265 -7.03 -8.95 0.85
C LEU A 265 -5.59 -9.32 1.21
N ASP A 266 -5.08 -8.66 2.25
CA ASP A 266 -3.82 -9.02 2.88
C ASP A 266 -3.91 -8.91 4.41
N ASN A 267 -2.82 -9.26 5.10
CA ASN A 267 -2.74 -9.22 6.56
C ASN A 267 -2.83 -7.80 7.18
N LYS A 268 -2.87 -6.76 6.35
CA LYS A 268 -2.95 -5.35 6.76
C LYS A 268 -4.32 -4.72 6.48
N THR A 269 -5.23 -5.45 5.83
CA THR A 269 -6.61 -5.00 5.62
C THR A 269 -7.33 -4.91 6.95
N SER A 270 -8.03 -3.80 7.22
CA SER A 270 -8.76 -3.63 8.48
C SER A 270 -10.04 -4.47 8.51
N GLU A 271 -10.54 -4.78 9.71
CA GLU A 271 -11.81 -5.50 9.90
C GLU A 271 -12.99 -4.77 9.23
N ILE A 272 -13.02 -3.43 9.28
CA ILE A 272 -14.07 -2.63 8.62
C ILE A 272 -14.00 -2.81 7.10
N CYS A 273 -12.80 -2.71 6.51
CA CYS A 273 -12.62 -2.91 5.07
C CYS A 273 -13.01 -4.33 4.63
N GLN A 274 -12.70 -5.32 5.46
CA GLN A 274 -13.05 -6.72 5.26
C GLN A 274 -14.56 -6.96 5.30
N GLU A 275 -15.28 -6.31 6.22
CA GLU A 275 -16.74 -6.43 6.33
C GLU A 275 -17.50 -5.72 5.21
N LEU A 276 -16.90 -4.69 4.62
CA LEU A 276 -17.50 -3.91 3.54
C LEU A 276 -17.18 -4.46 2.15
N ASP A 277 -16.22 -5.35 2.07
CA ASP A 277 -15.75 -5.97 0.85
C ASP A 277 -16.83 -6.77 0.10
N GLY A 278 -16.93 -6.55 -1.21
CA GLY A 278 -17.96 -7.15 -2.07
C GLY A 278 -19.36 -6.54 -1.93
N LYS A 279 -19.57 -5.57 -1.02
CA LYS A 279 -20.85 -4.87 -0.91
C LYS A 279 -21.04 -3.91 -2.07
N VAL A 280 -22.25 -3.96 -2.63
CA VAL A 280 -22.67 -3.10 -3.74
C VAL A 280 -23.52 -1.95 -3.18
N PHE A 281 -23.19 -0.73 -3.60
CA PHE A 281 -23.89 0.49 -3.25
C PHE A 281 -24.28 1.27 -4.51
N LYS A 282 -25.30 2.12 -4.40
CA LYS A 282 -25.66 3.05 -5.48
C LYS A 282 -24.73 4.26 -5.44
N MET A 283 -24.42 4.85 -6.60
CA MET A 283 -23.65 6.09 -6.64
C MET A 283 -24.32 7.26 -5.90
N SER A 284 -25.66 7.25 -5.79
CA SER A 284 -26.42 8.23 -4.98
C SER A 284 -26.20 8.11 -3.47
N GLU A 285 -25.69 6.97 -3.01
CA GLU A 285 -25.38 6.69 -1.61
C GLU A 285 -23.88 6.88 -1.32
N TYR A 286 -23.09 7.38 -2.28
CA TYR A 286 -21.63 7.49 -2.15
C TYR A 286 -21.25 8.51 -1.06
N GLU A 287 -20.72 8.02 0.04
CA GLU A 287 -20.30 8.82 1.19
C GLU A 287 -18.95 8.31 1.73
N PRO A 288 -17.86 9.10 1.58
CA PRO A 288 -16.54 8.76 2.09
C PRO A 288 -16.59 8.45 3.59
N GLY A 289 -16.01 7.32 3.99
CA GLY A 289 -15.96 6.87 5.38
C GLY A 289 -17.17 6.04 5.83
N LEU A 290 -18.27 6.02 5.08
CA LEU A 290 -19.46 5.21 5.39
C LEU A 290 -19.72 4.13 4.34
N THR A 291 -19.93 4.53 3.09
CA THR A 291 -20.25 3.65 1.96
C THR A 291 -19.16 3.64 0.91
N ALA A 292 -18.16 4.52 1.03
CA ALA A 292 -17.02 4.59 0.13
C ALA A 292 -15.69 4.81 0.89
N PRO A 293 -14.57 4.30 0.36
CA PRO A 293 -13.25 4.56 0.93
C PRO A 293 -12.90 6.07 0.89
N PRO A 294 -12.02 6.54 1.80
CA PRO A 294 -11.29 5.78 2.79
C PRO A 294 -12.10 5.58 4.09
N PHE A 295 -12.18 4.35 4.58
CA PHE A 295 -12.88 4.01 5.83
C PHE A 295 -12.05 4.28 7.09
N HIS A 296 -10.74 4.39 6.94
CA HIS A 296 -9.81 4.64 8.02
C HIS A 296 -8.54 5.31 7.48
N CYS A 297 -7.67 5.79 8.36
CA CYS A 297 -6.36 6.26 7.94
C CYS A 297 -5.57 5.12 7.28
N TRP A 298 -4.79 5.41 6.23
CA TRP A 298 -4.06 4.39 5.47
C TRP A 298 -4.97 3.34 4.79
N CYS A 299 -6.21 3.72 4.45
CA CYS A 299 -7.10 2.83 3.70
C CYS A 299 -6.50 2.52 2.33
N ARG A 300 -6.54 1.24 1.94
CA ARG A 300 -6.11 0.76 0.62
C ARG A 300 -7.25 0.12 -0.17
N THR A 301 -8.47 0.21 0.36
CA THR A 301 -9.69 -0.24 -0.31
C THR A 301 -10.01 0.71 -1.46
N THR A 302 -10.51 0.15 -2.54
CA THR A 302 -10.89 0.86 -3.76
C THR A 302 -12.33 0.52 -4.15
N THR A 303 -12.84 1.17 -5.20
CA THR A 303 -14.19 0.90 -5.73
C THR A 303 -14.10 0.44 -7.17
N ILE A 304 -14.99 -0.47 -7.56
CA ILE A 304 -15.11 -0.96 -8.94
C ILE A 304 -16.53 -0.73 -9.46
N PRO A 305 -16.71 -0.52 -10.78
CA PRO A 305 -18.06 -0.43 -11.34
C PRO A 305 -18.76 -1.79 -11.21
N HIS A 306 -20.03 -1.78 -10.83
CA HIS A 306 -20.84 -2.99 -10.71
C HIS A 306 -21.96 -2.98 -11.75
N PHE A 307 -22.08 -4.10 -12.49
CA PHE A 307 -23.13 -4.34 -13.48
C PHE A 307 -23.80 -5.67 -13.13
N ASP A 308 -25.14 -5.72 -13.20
CA ASP A 308 -25.94 -6.84 -12.67
C ASP A 308 -25.70 -8.21 -13.40
N ASP A 309 -24.92 -8.23 -14.49
CA ASP A 309 -24.68 -9.41 -15.36
C ASP A 309 -23.23 -9.98 -15.33
N ASN A 310 -22.50 -9.94 -14.20
CA ASN A 310 -21.07 -10.33 -14.13
C ASN A 310 -20.73 -11.29 -12.97
N PHE A 311 -20.01 -12.41 -13.24
CA PHE A 311 -19.60 -13.43 -12.24
C PHE A 311 -18.13 -13.88 -12.40
N GLY A 312 -17.21 -13.36 -11.56
CA GLY A 312 -15.75 -13.50 -11.75
C GLY A 312 -15.00 -14.48 -10.83
N GLU A 313 -13.67 -14.38 -10.85
CA GLU A 313 -12.76 -14.76 -9.75
C GLU A 313 -12.01 -13.50 -9.27
N ARG A 314 -11.43 -13.53 -8.07
CA ARG A 314 -10.77 -12.41 -7.38
C ARG A 314 -9.35 -12.80 -6.96
N ILE A 315 -8.40 -11.87 -6.98
CA ILE A 315 -7.04 -12.09 -6.45
C ILE A 315 -6.99 -11.90 -4.91
N ALA A 316 -6.38 -12.86 -4.21
CA ALA A 316 -5.99 -12.82 -2.81
C ALA A 316 -4.48 -13.01 -2.67
N ARG A 317 -3.90 -12.56 -1.55
CA ARG A 317 -2.45 -12.66 -1.30
C ARG A 317 -2.17 -13.49 -0.05
N ASP A 318 -1.17 -14.36 -0.13
CA ASP A 318 -0.72 -15.15 1.02
C ASP A 318 0.15 -14.31 1.98
N GLU A 319 0.52 -14.87 3.12
CA GLU A 319 1.37 -14.19 4.12
C GLU A 319 2.76 -13.79 3.59
N SER A 320 3.19 -14.38 2.46
CA SER A 320 4.43 -14.07 1.76
C SER A 320 4.26 -13.06 0.62
N GLY A 321 3.04 -12.56 0.39
CA GLY A 321 2.71 -11.61 -0.67
C GLY A 321 2.48 -12.23 -2.05
N ARG A 322 2.41 -13.56 -2.17
CA ARG A 322 2.14 -14.25 -3.44
C ARG A 322 0.64 -14.25 -3.74
N GLN A 323 0.29 -13.97 -5.01
CA GLN A 323 -1.08 -13.87 -5.49
C GLN A 323 -1.69 -15.25 -5.78
N TYR A 324 -2.98 -15.42 -5.46
CA TYR A 324 -3.82 -16.57 -5.82
C TYR A 324 -5.27 -16.13 -6.05
N TYR A 325 -6.13 -16.97 -6.63
CA TYR A 325 -7.49 -16.57 -7.00
C TYR A 325 -8.54 -17.24 -6.08
N VAL A 326 -9.59 -16.48 -5.72
CA VAL A 326 -10.73 -16.88 -4.89
C VAL A 326 -12.03 -16.53 -5.63
N SER A 327 -13.14 -17.19 -5.31
CA SER A 327 -14.42 -16.92 -5.98
C SER A 327 -14.88 -15.47 -5.78
N ASP A 328 -15.57 -14.91 -6.76
CA ASP A 328 -16.00 -13.49 -6.78
C ASP A 328 -17.09 -13.14 -5.77
N ASP A 329 -17.92 -14.11 -5.41
CA ASP A 329 -18.93 -14.05 -4.35
C ASP A 329 -18.35 -14.34 -2.95
N MET A 330 -17.07 -14.71 -2.86
CA MET A 330 -16.42 -15.00 -1.59
C MET A 330 -16.12 -13.70 -0.83
N THR A 331 -16.92 -13.45 0.21
CA THR A 331 -16.67 -12.36 1.16
C THR A 331 -15.37 -12.62 1.92
N TYR A 332 -14.71 -11.57 2.40
CA TYR A 332 -13.53 -11.75 3.24
C TYR A 332 -13.81 -12.60 4.49
N SER A 333 -14.99 -12.45 5.10
CA SER A 333 -15.38 -13.27 6.28
C SER A 333 -15.34 -14.76 5.94
N ASP A 334 -15.85 -15.12 4.76
CA ASP A 334 -15.90 -16.50 4.30
C ASP A 334 -14.50 -16.98 3.90
N TRP A 335 -13.72 -16.15 3.21
CA TRP A 335 -12.31 -16.39 2.94
C TRP A 335 -11.49 -16.60 4.23
N LYS A 336 -11.63 -15.74 5.24
CA LYS A 336 -10.88 -15.85 6.51
C LYS A 336 -11.29 -17.12 7.27
N LYS A 337 -12.57 -17.51 7.24
CA LYS A 337 -13.01 -18.78 7.83
C LYS A 337 -12.41 -19.98 7.10
N GLU A 338 -12.42 -19.95 5.77
CA GLU A 338 -11.98 -21.05 4.91
C GLU A 338 -10.44 -21.20 4.89
N TYR A 339 -9.70 -20.08 4.86
CA TYR A 339 -8.26 -20.04 4.61
C TYR A 339 -7.40 -19.59 5.81
N VAL A 340 -7.96 -18.94 6.84
CA VAL A 340 -7.19 -18.44 8.01
C VAL A 340 -7.49 -19.21 9.30
N LYS A 341 -8.73 -19.66 9.55
CA LYS A 341 -9.06 -20.47 10.76
C LYS A 341 -8.66 -21.94 10.67
N ASN A 342 -8.49 -22.48 9.47
CA ASN A 342 -8.01 -23.86 9.26
C ASN A 342 -6.48 -24.02 9.43
N ASN A 343 -5.75 -22.93 9.70
CA ASN A 343 -4.29 -22.92 9.75
C ASN A 343 -3.66 -23.10 11.14
N VAL A 344 -4.44 -23.41 12.19
CA VAL A 344 -3.89 -23.61 13.56
C VAL A 344 -3.71 -25.09 13.94
N LEU A 345 -4.01 -26.07 13.06
CA LEU A 345 -3.88 -27.49 13.41
C LEU A 345 -3.15 -28.42 12.43
N ASN A 346 -2.52 -27.94 11.35
CA ASN A 346 -1.80 -28.82 10.43
C ASN A 346 -0.32 -28.47 10.24
N SER A 347 0.39 -28.21 11.35
CA SER A 347 1.84 -28.37 11.37
C SER A 347 2.20 -29.80 11.80
N ARG A 348 2.24 -30.75 10.84
CA ARG A 348 3.02 -32.00 10.93
C ARG A 348 3.06 -32.71 9.55
N ASN A 349 4.19 -32.53 8.85
CA ASN A 349 4.81 -33.39 7.83
C ASN A 349 3.94 -34.41 7.04
N SER A 350 3.64 -34.10 5.77
CA SER A 350 3.98 -34.84 4.52
C SER A 350 3.23 -34.12 3.39
N GLY A 351 3.80 -33.66 2.28
CA GLY A 351 4.73 -34.29 1.33
C GLY A 351 3.97 -34.42 -0.01
N ILE A 352 4.52 -33.90 -1.11
CA ILE A 352 3.94 -33.68 -2.46
C ILE A 352 3.21 -34.90 -3.12
N MET A 353 3.14 -36.07 -2.48
CA MET A 353 2.53 -37.30 -3.03
C MET A 353 1.00 -37.37 -2.95
N ASN A 354 0.35 -36.62 -2.05
CA ASN A 354 -1.11 -36.64 -1.86
C ASN A 354 -1.65 -35.20 -1.95
N ASN A 355 -1.61 -34.65 -3.17
CA ASN A 355 -2.01 -33.27 -3.43
C ASN A 355 -3.38 -33.22 -4.10
N ILE A 356 -4.40 -32.72 -3.39
CA ILE A 356 -5.76 -32.54 -3.90
C ILE A 356 -5.79 -31.66 -5.17
N ASN A 357 -4.77 -30.83 -5.39
CA ASN A 357 -4.66 -30.00 -6.60
C ASN A 357 -4.64 -30.83 -7.90
N TRP A 358 -4.28 -32.12 -7.86
CA TRP A 358 -4.36 -33.01 -9.03
C TRP A 358 -5.79 -33.20 -9.54
N LEU A 359 -6.82 -33.01 -8.69
CA LEU A 359 -8.23 -33.07 -9.10
C LEU A 359 -8.62 -31.98 -10.11
N ARG A 360 -7.80 -30.94 -10.26
CA ARG A 360 -8.00 -29.83 -11.22
C ARG A 360 -6.96 -29.83 -12.34
N SER A 361 -6.12 -30.86 -12.41
CA SER A 361 -5.03 -30.92 -13.38
C SER A 361 -5.53 -31.26 -14.78
N GLU A 362 -4.88 -30.67 -15.78
CA GLU A 362 -5.18 -30.90 -17.19
C GLU A 362 -3.92 -31.39 -17.90
N PHE A 363 -4.07 -31.91 -19.12
CA PHE A 363 -2.93 -32.08 -20.02
C PHE A 363 -2.35 -30.72 -20.43
N PRO A 364 -1.07 -30.63 -20.85
CA PRO A 364 -0.44 -29.33 -21.11
C PRO A 364 -1.10 -28.52 -22.23
N THR A 365 -1.74 -29.17 -23.20
CA THR A 365 -2.54 -28.54 -24.26
C THR A 365 -3.65 -29.47 -24.73
N THR A 366 -4.72 -28.92 -25.29
CA THR A 366 -5.83 -29.69 -25.91
C THR A 366 -5.33 -30.68 -26.95
N LYS A 367 -4.39 -30.26 -27.82
CA LYS A 367 -3.78 -31.13 -28.83
C LYS A 367 -3.02 -32.32 -28.24
N LYS A 368 -2.41 -32.18 -27.06
CA LYS A 368 -1.75 -33.30 -26.38
C LYS A 368 -2.78 -34.25 -25.76
N PHE A 369 -3.87 -33.71 -25.22
CA PHE A 369 -4.98 -34.50 -24.70
C PHE A 369 -5.64 -35.34 -25.79
N GLU A 370 -6.03 -34.72 -26.92
CA GLU A 370 -6.65 -35.41 -28.06
C GLU A 370 -5.78 -36.55 -28.59
N LYS A 371 -4.48 -36.31 -28.80
CA LYS A 371 -3.52 -37.35 -29.20
C LYS A 371 -3.36 -38.47 -28.17
N HIS A 372 -3.58 -38.17 -26.90
CA HIS A 372 -3.48 -39.16 -25.82
C HIS A 372 -4.75 -40.03 -25.78
N LEU A 373 -5.92 -39.42 -26.00
CA LEU A 373 -7.20 -40.13 -26.14
C LEU A 373 -7.17 -41.07 -27.34
N GLU A 374 -6.70 -40.62 -28.52
CA GLU A 374 -6.57 -41.46 -29.73
C GLU A 374 -5.75 -42.73 -29.50
N LYS A 375 -4.80 -42.70 -28.56
CA LYS A 375 -3.89 -43.82 -28.29
C LYS A 375 -4.35 -44.76 -27.19
N HIS A 376 -5.11 -44.25 -26.22
CA HIS A 376 -5.33 -44.96 -24.97
C HIS A 376 -6.80 -45.09 -24.59
N LEU A 377 -7.71 -44.29 -25.15
CA LEU A 377 -9.13 -44.34 -24.79
C LEU A 377 -9.77 -45.70 -25.11
N ASP A 378 -9.30 -46.39 -26.15
CA ASP A 378 -9.75 -47.75 -26.50
C ASP A 378 -9.50 -48.78 -25.39
N ASN A 379 -8.51 -48.54 -24.52
CA ASN A 379 -8.24 -49.38 -23.34
C ASN A 379 -9.22 -49.12 -22.18
N TYR A 380 -10.16 -48.19 -22.35
CA TYR A 380 -11.15 -47.74 -21.38
C TYR A 380 -12.56 -47.79 -21.98
N PRO A 381 -13.09 -48.99 -22.27
CA PRO A 381 -14.36 -49.14 -22.98
C PRO A 381 -15.50 -48.46 -22.22
N GLY A 382 -16.19 -47.55 -22.90
CA GLY A 382 -17.35 -46.84 -22.36
C GLY A 382 -17.05 -45.55 -21.58
N LEU A 383 -15.77 -45.15 -21.44
CA LEU A 383 -15.43 -43.84 -20.87
C LEU A 383 -15.54 -42.72 -21.92
N THR A 384 -16.11 -41.59 -21.52
CA THR A 384 -16.00 -40.33 -22.29
C THR A 384 -14.62 -39.69 -22.07
N PRO A 385 -14.19 -38.76 -22.94
CA PRO A 385 -12.97 -37.98 -22.71
C PRO A 385 -12.90 -37.33 -21.33
N GLU A 386 -14.02 -36.78 -20.84
CA GLU A 386 -14.12 -36.14 -19.53
C GLU A 386 -13.92 -37.13 -18.39
N GLN A 387 -14.54 -38.31 -18.50
CA GLN A 387 -14.38 -39.38 -17.51
C GLN A 387 -12.96 -39.96 -17.51
N TYR A 388 -12.33 -40.03 -18.68
CA TYR A 388 -10.94 -40.43 -18.82
C TYR A 388 -9.99 -39.43 -18.14
N LEU A 389 -10.23 -38.12 -18.31
CA LEU A 389 -9.49 -37.07 -17.63
C LEU A 389 -9.68 -37.14 -16.11
N GLN A 390 -10.93 -37.28 -15.65
CA GLN A 390 -11.26 -37.42 -14.25
C GLN A 390 -10.55 -38.62 -13.61
N ARG A 391 -10.48 -39.74 -14.33
CA ARG A 391 -9.76 -40.94 -13.88
C ARG A 391 -8.26 -40.69 -13.64
N ALA A 392 -7.63 -39.87 -14.48
CA ALA A 392 -6.22 -39.50 -14.31
C ALA A 392 -6.02 -38.58 -13.09
N GLN A 393 -6.92 -37.61 -12.93
CA GLN A 393 -6.95 -36.66 -11.82
C GLN A 393 -7.13 -37.38 -10.48
N GLU A 394 -8.09 -38.31 -10.40
CA GLU A 394 -8.36 -39.13 -9.22
C GLU A 394 -7.13 -39.94 -8.84
N LEU A 395 -6.51 -40.67 -9.78
CA LEU A 395 -5.32 -41.47 -9.51
C LEU A 395 -4.12 -40.64 -9.04
N LEU A 396 -3.89 -39.46 -9.63
CA LEU A 396 -2.78 -38.58 -9.23
C LEU A 396 -3.01 -37.92 -7.87
N SER A 397 -4.28 -37.67 -7.51
CA SER A 397 -4.67 -37.12 -6.20
C SER A 397 -4.73 -38.17 -5.08
N ALA A 398 -4.90 -39.44 -5.44
CA ALA A 398 -5.21 -40.50 -4.49
C ALA A 398 -4.08 -40.73 -3.49
N GLU A 399 -4.45 -41.04 -2.24
CA GLU A 399 -3.49 -41.39 -1.21
C GLU A 399 -2.83 -42.74 -1.49
N LEU A 400 -1.56 -42.85 -1.09
CA LEU A 400 -0.87 -44.13 -1.13
C LEU A 400 -1.55 -45.14 -0.19
N SER A 401 -1.74 -46.34 -0.71
CA SER A 401 -2.37 -47.45 0.01
C SER A 401 -1.82 -48.78 -0.51
N ASP A 402 -2.27 -49.90 0.04
CA ASP A 402 -1.88 -51.23 -0.45
C ASP A 402 -2.18 -51.42 -1.96
N ASN A 403 -3.19 -50.68 -2.46
CA ASN A 403 -3.67 -50.75 -3.84
C ASN A 403 -3.14 -49.63 -4.73
N ILE A 404 -2.72 -48.51 -4.16
CA ILE A 404 -2.23 -47.33 -4.91
C ILE A 404 -0.80 -47.05 -4.49
N GLU A 405 0.14 -47.33 -5.41
CA GLU A 405 1.55 -47.03 -5.23
C GLU A 405 1.93 -45.73 -5.95
N GLY A 406 3.01 -45.09 -5.51
CA GLY A 406 3.52 -43.91 -6.18
C GLY A 406 4.84 -43.42 -5.62
N PHE A 407 5.60 -42.72 -6.46
CA PHE A 407 6.87 -42.09 -6.11
C PHE A 407 7.06 -40.79 -6.90
N ILE A 408 8.02 -39.97 -6.47
CA ILE A 408 8.45 -38.78 -7.21
C ILE A 408 9.87 -39.03 -7.71
N ASP A 409 10.11 -38.84 -9.00
CA ASP A 409 11.45 -39.00 -9.57
C ASP A 409 12.37 -37.80 -9.23
N LYS A 410 13.64 -37.90 -9.63
CA LYS A 410 14.65 -36.84 -9.39
C LYS A 410 14.31 -35.49 -10.05
N ASP A 411 13.50 -35.52 -11.10
CA ASP A 411 13.12 -34.35 -11.91
C ASP A 411 11.75 -33.78 -11.46
N GLY A 412 11.16 -34.36 -10.41
CA GLY A 412 9.92 -33.90 -9.77
C GLY A 412 8.63 -34.45 -10.38
N PHE A 413 8.71 -35.44 -11.27
CA PHE A 413 7.53 -36.09 -11.85
C PHE A 413 6.92 -37.07 -10.85
N LEU A 414 5.60 -36.99 -10.66
CA LEU A 414 4.83 -37.90 -9.83
C LEU A 414 4.39 -39.10 -10.65
N PHE A 415 4.75 -40.30 -10.21
CA PHE A 415 4.30 -41.56 -10.79
C PHE A 415 3.28 -42.20 -9.83
N LYS A 416 2.13 -42.64 -10.34
CA LYS A 416 1.09 -43.35 -9.56
C LYS A 416 0.61 -44.58 -10.32
N TYR A 417 0.36 -45.65 -9.58
CA TYR A 417 -0.15 -46.91 -10.12
C TYR A 417 -1.24 -47.51 -9.23
N ASP A 418 -2.40 -47.76 -9.81
CA ASP A 418 -3.53 -48.46 -9.20
C ASP A 418 -3.51 -49.94 -9.62
N LYS A 419 -3.25 -50.82 -8.65
CA LYS A 419 -3.17 -52.27 -8.84
C LYS A 419 -4.51 -52.92 -9.15
N ILE A 420 -5.61 -52.35 -8.65
CA ILE A 420 -6.95 -52.93 -8.82
C ILE A 420 -7.41 -52.66 -10.25
N ASN A 421 -7.28 -51.41 -10.67
CA ASN A 421 -7.76 -51.00 -11.99
C ASN A 421 -6.72 -51.16 -13.10
N ASN A 422 -5.48 -51.50 -12.75
CA ASN A 422 -4.34 -51.51 -13.64
C ASN A 422 -4.15 -50.16 -14.36
N ASP A 423 -4.26 -49.06 -13.62
CA ASP A 423 -4.11 -47.71 -14.17
C ASP A 423 -2.76 -47.12 -13.76
N PHE A 424 -2.04 -46.57 -14.72
CA PHE A 424 -0.76 -45.89 -14.51
C PHE A 424 -0.87 -44.44 -14.96
N ALA A 425 -0.46 -43.50 -14.10
CA ALA A 425 -0.47 -42.07 -14.40
C ALA A 425 0.84 -41.38 -14.03
N ILE A 426 1.19 -40.35 -14.80
CA ILE A 426 2.32 -39.47 -14.50
C ILE A 426 1.84 -38.02 -14.45
N GLY A 427 2.17 -37.34 -13.36
CA GLY A 427 2.01 -35.91 -13.15
C GLY A 427 3.35 -35.17 -13.29
N ARG A 428 3.33 -33.98 -13.90
CA ARG A 428 4.50 -33.11 -14.07
C ARG A 428 4.71 -32.20 -12.85
N PRO A 429 5.94 -31.72 -12.60
CA PRO A 429 6.20 -30.74 -11.53
C PRO A 429 5.37 -29.44 -11.63
N ASP A 430 4.97 -29.08 -12.85
CA ASP A 430 4.13 -27.91 -13.15
C ASP A 430 2.63 -28.14 -12.91
N GLY A 431 2.23 -29.30 -12.36
CA GLY A 431 0.85 -29.64 -12.04
C GLY A 431 0.01 -30.10 -13.23
N LYS A 432 0.62 -30.38 -14.39
CA LYS A 432 -0.08 -30.91 -15.58
C LYS A 432 0.04 -32.43 -15.69
N ILE A 433 -0.98 -33.06 -16.27
CA ILE A 433 -1.02 -34.51 -16.50
C ILE A 433 -0.14 -34.85 -17.70
N SER A 434 0.81 -35.77 -17.53
CA SER A 434 1.66 -36.25 -18.61
C SER A 434 1.04 -37.45 -19.32
N THR A 435 0.49 -38.41 -18.55
CA THR A 435 -0.10 -39.64 -19.09
C THR A 435 -1.10 -40.27 -18.13
N LEU A 436 -2.01 -41.07 -18.69
CA LEU A 436 -2.81 -42.11 -18.04
C LEU A 436 -2.90 -43.28 -19.04
N PHE A 437 -2.71 -44.53 -18.64
CA PHE A 437 -3.07 -45.70 -19.47
C PHE A 437 -3.06 -47.00 -18.65
N LYS A 438 -3.56 -48.08 -19.26
CA LYS A 438 -3.44 -49.45 -18.74
C LYS A 438 -2.21 -50.15 -19.34
N PRO A 439 -1.16 -50.46 -18.56
CA PRO A 439 -0.01 -51.18 -19.09
C PRO A 439 -0.35 -52.64 -19.37
N GLU A 440 0.15 -53.18 -20.49
CA GLU A 440 -0.08 -54.58 -20.91
C GLU A 440 0.46 -55.59 -19.87
N ASP A 441 1.66 -55.36 -19.35
CA ASP A 441 2.33 -56.22 -18.36
C ASP A 441 1.95 -55.89 -16.91
N GLY A 442 0.98 -55.00 -16.69
CA GLY A 442 0.45 -54.63 -15.39
C GLY A 442 1.52 -54.29 -14.33
N ASN A 443 1.52 -55.03 -13.23
CA ASN A 443 2.44 -54.78 -12.11
C ASN A 443 3.92 -54.98 -12.48
N GLU A 444 4.24 -55.78 -13.49
CA GLU A 444 5.63 -55.94 -13.95
C GLU A 444 6.12 -54.67 -14.68
N TYR A 445 5.24 -54.00 -15.43
CA TYR A 445 5.53 -52.67 -15.98
C TYR A 445 5.83 -51.66 -14.87
N TRP A 446 4.98 -51.62 -13.84
CA TRP A 446 5.16 -50.73 -12.69
C TRP A 446 6.49 -50.94 -11.96
N LYS A 447 6.86 -52.20 -11.68
CA LYS A 447 8.18 -52.53 -11.11
C LYS A 447 9.33 -52.05 -11.99
N GLY A 448 9.19 -52.20 -13.31
CA GLY A 448 10.16 -51.70 -14.28
C GLY A 448 10.35 -50.19 -14.22
N GLU A 449 9.27 -49.42 -14.09
CA GLU A 449 9.32 -47.96 -13.96
C GLU A 449 9.95 -47.51 -12.63
N ARG A 450 9.65 -48.20 -11.52
CA ARG A 450 10.32 -47.97 -10.23
C ARG A 450 11.84 -48.18 -10.33
N VAL A 451 12.29 -49.25 -10.97
CA VAL A 451 13.74 -49.51 -11.14
C VAL A 451 14.45 -48.43 -11.96
N LYS A 452 13.75 -47.83 -12.94
CA LYS A 452 14.32 -46.80 -13.84
C LYS A 452 14.30 -45.40 -13.24
N TYR A 453 13.21 -45.01 -12.59
CA TYR A 453 12.92 -43.61 -12.25
C TYR A 453 12.81 -43.33 -10.75
N GLU A 454 12.56 -44.35 -9.92
CA GLU A 454 12.49 -44.15 -8.47
C GLU A 454 13.89 -43.83 -7.93
N PRO A 455 14.06 -42.71 -7.21
CA PRO A 455 15.34 -42.37 -6.62
C PRO A 455 15.81 -43.50 -5.70
N LYS A 456 16.98 -44.07 -6.01
CA LYS A 456 17.64 -45.01 -5.10
C LYS A 456 18.32 -44.19 -4.01
N ASN A 457 17.92 -44.41 -2.76
CA ASN A 457 18.56 -43.81 -1.59
C ASN A 457 20.03 -44.21 -1.48
#